data_AF-C9LS32-F1
#
_entry.id   AF-C9LS32-F1
#
_cell.length_a   1.000
_cell.length_b   1.000
_cell.length_c   1.000
_cell.angle_alpha   90.00
_cell.angle_beta   90.00
_cell.angle_gamma   90.00
#
_symmetry.space_group_name_H-M   'P 1'
#
loop_
_entity.id
_entity.type
_entity.pdbx_description
1 polymer ?
#
loop_
_entity_poly.entity_id
_entity_poly.type
_entity_poly.pdbx_seq_one_letter_code
_entity_poly.pdbx_strand_id
1 'polypeptide(L)'
;MNTIWIKHEKLCKILIILTFICLFIGIGRVLFPYYAQQTRFSGSIIGWYVNVELTPCFVIKDPNHLEHETILDISAVVPENYNIYVSAFTEEGLYFYLWQKDDSLPRTPRIMRLTEDDLLEIPVVWPDSVSHLRSGKLYVYPDKFYLTFSPGYGLPHKVYSIPKEGGEPKEIYDDLSMRSFGDDISQKDGAPLQYKDGLICIRQDDSVLVFVNDEGEEPLFPLLVGTANLLKGWYEEGKSILLWSRDPNYAVVVNLQGEVLFELYRSWFLSSSCWDVHGNANNGILFTEASLVDYAYFPGFYALDFFRKERVRHFDSGIYDTRTGNMIPLYWKNQIGPVCWSKVDYNPDFFERLLASAKRNRAASNVVDKQ
;
A
#
# COMPACT_ATOMS: atom_id res chain seq x y z
N MET A 1 -27.75 48.85 30.71
CA MET A 1 -26.81 48.35 29.68
C MET A 1 -25.43 48.23 30.34
N ASN A 2 -24.85 47.02 30.37
CA ASN A 2 -23.70 46.71 31.22
C ASN A 2 -22.47 47.60 30.89
N THR A 3 -22.00 48.39 31.85
CA THR A 3 -20.93 49.40 31.70
C THR A 3 -19.61 48.79 31.21
N ILE A 4 -19.41 47.50 31.46
CA ILE A 4 -18.27 46.69 30.99
C ILE A 4 -18.34 46.47 29.48
N TRP A 5 -19.53 46.25 28.92
CA TRP A 5 -19.72 45.96 27.50
C TRP A 5 -19.45 47.18 26.62
N ILE A 6 -19.82 48.37 27.10
CA ILE A 6 -19.58 49.64 26.39
C ILE A 6 -18.08 50.02 26.43
N LYS A 7 -17.39 49.76 27.56
CA LYS A 7 -15.98 50.13 27.73
C LYS A 7 -15.01 49.15 27.05
N HIS A 8 -15.41 47.90 26.85
CA HIS A 8 -14.56 46.83 26.31
C HIS A 8 -15.21 46.06 25.14
N GLU A 9 -16.10 46.71 24.38
CA GLU A 9 -16.91 46.10 23.32
C GLU A 9 -16.09 45.27 22.31
N LYS A 10 -14.94 45.80 21.87
CA LYS A 10 -14.01 45.09 20.98
C LYS A 10 -13.44 43.81 21.61
N LEU A 11 -13.07 43.87 22.89
CA LEU A 11 -12.53 42.72 23.62
C LEU A 11 -13.61 41.63 23.81
N CYS A 12 -14.85 42.04 24.15
CA CYS A 12 -15.98 41.13 24.26
C CYS A 12 -16.31 40.45 22.92
N LYS A 13 -16.29 41.19 21.80
CA LYS A 13 -16.48 40.62 20.45
C LYS A 13 -15.38 39.59 20.12
N ILE A 14 -14.12 39.89 20.42
CA ILE A 14 -12.99 38.96 20.21
C ILE A 14 -13.16 37.69 21.06
N LEU A 15 -13.52 37.81 22.34
CA LEU A 15 -13.75 36.67 23.24
C LEU A 15 -14.92 35.80 22.78
N ILE A 16 -16.01 36.40 22.30
CA ILE A 16 -17.15 35.66 21.74
C ILE A 16 -16.71 34.88 20.51
N ILE A 17 -15.98 35.51 19.58
CA ILE A 17 -15.46 34.83 18.37
C ILE A 17 -14.52 33.67 18.77
N LEU A 18 -13.59 33.88 19.70
CA LEU A 18 -12.71 32.83 20.21
C LEU A 18 -13.49 31.68 20.85
N THR A 19 -14.54 31.99 21.62
CA THR A 19 -15.38 30.98 22.27
C THR A 19 -16.14 30.16 21.24
N PHE A 20 -16.71 30.79 20.21
CA PHE A 20 -17.36 30.10 19.10
C PHE A 20 -16.37 29.24 18.31
N ILE A 21 -15.16 29.72 18.04
CA ILE A 21 -14.11 28.94 17.39
C ILE A 21 -13.77 27.70 18.25
N CYS A 22 -13.53 27.88 19.55
CA CYS A 22 -13.24 26.77 20.48
C CYS A 22 -14.40 25.77 20.56
N LEU A 23 -15.65 26.25 20.54
CA LEU A 23 -16.84 25.41 20.60
C LEU A 23 -17.05 24.65 19.29
N PHE A 24 -16.80 25.29 18.15
CA PHE A 24 -16.83 24.64 16.83
C PHE A 24 -15.73 23.57 16.71
N ILE A 25 -14.53 23.85 17.24
CA ILE A 25 -13.44 22.88 17.36
C ILE A 25 -13.84 21.72 18.28
N GLY A 26 -14.49 22.00 19.42
CA GLY A 26 -14.95 20.99 20.37
C GLY A 26 -16.06 20.08 19.83
N ILE A 27 -17.11 20.66 19.24
CA ILE A 27 -18.20 19.95 18.56
C ILE A 27 -17.67 19.12 17.41
N GLY A 28 -16.74 19.71 16.64
CA GLY A 28 -15.82 18.99 15.78
C GLY A 28 -15.35 17.77 16.55
N ARG A 29 -14.34 17.90 17.43
CA ARG A 29 -13.66 16.78 18.12
C ARG A 29 -14.53 15.62 18.60
N VAL A 30 -15.79 15.83 18.98
CA VAL A 30 -16.72 14.76 19.37
C VAL A 30 -17.47 14.12 18.18
N LEU A 31 -17.95 14.90 17.20
CA LEU A 31 -18.80 14.38 16.12
C LEU A 31 -18.07 13.61 15.02
N PHE A 32 -16.89 14.03 14.53
CA PHE A 32 -16.23 13.25 13.43
C PHE A 32 -15.72 11.87 13.86
N PRO A 33 -15.18 11.59 15.08
CA PRO A 33 -14.85 10.22 15.46
C PRO A 33 -16.09 9.34 15.51
N TYR A 34 -17.22 9.91 15.95
CA TYR A 34 -18.52 9.24 15.93
C TYR A 34 -18.98 8.89 14.50
N TYR A 35 -18.76 9.78 13.51
CA TYR A 35 -19.07 9.48 12.09
C TYR A 35 -18.04 8.56 11.42
N ALA A 36 -16.76 8.64 11.77
CA ALA A 36 -15.70 7.77 11.25
C ALA A 36 -15.91 6.31 11.70
N GLN A 37 -16.35 6.09 12.94
CA GLN A 37 -16.75 4.77 13.45
C GLN A 37 -17.96 4.15 12.73
N GLN A 38 -18.70 4.92 11.93
CA GLN A 38 -19.83 4.40 11.14
C GLN A 38 -19.42 3.90 9.76
N THR A 39 -18.22 4.24 9.27
CA THR A 39 -17.75 3.71 7.98
C THR A 39 -17.33 2.26 8.18
N ARG A 40 -17.93 1.35 7.40
CA ARG A 40 -17.48 -0.04 7.33
C ARG A 40 -16.56 -0.21 6.13
N PHE A 41 -15.37 -0.73 6.38
CA PHE A 41 -14.39 -1.10 5.38
C PHE A 41 -14.42 -2.60 5.14
N SER A 42 -14.17 -2.99 3.90
CA SER A 42 -13.93 -4.40 3.54
C SER A 42 -12.44 -4.73 3.63
N GLY A 43 -12.14 -6.01 3.57
CA GLY A 43 -10.79 -6.53 3.53
C GLY A 43 -10.14 -6.64 4.91
N SER A 44 -8.82 -6.78 4.89
CA SER A 44 -7.97 -6.85 6.08
C SER A 44 -6.67 -6.10 5.85
N ILE A 45 -6.13 -5.51 6.92
CA ILE A 45 -4.87 -4.77 6.85
C ILE A 45 -3.74 -5.68 7.28
N ILE A 46 -2.70 -5.78 6.47
CA ILE A 46 -1.58 -6.69 6.69
C ILE A 46 -0.35 -5.88 7.02
N GLY A 47 0.24 -6.16 8.17
CA GLY A 47 1.54 -5.66 8.60
C GLY A 47 2.60 -6.76 8.67
N TRP A 48 3.86 -6.36 8.55
CA TRP A 48 5.04 -7.19 8.73
C TRP A 48 6.05 -6.48 9.63
N TYR A 49 6.59 -7.20 10.62
CA TYR A 49 7.77 -6.82 11.40
C TYR A 49 8.97 -6.39 10.53
N VAL A 50 9.39 -5.13 10.69
CA VAL A 50 10.58 -4.52 10.10
C VAL A 50 11.75 -4.74 11.08
N ASN A 51 12.94 -5.13 10.59
CA ASN A 51 14.20 -5.34 11.34
C ASN A 51 14.41 -6.62 12.18
N VAL A 52 13.49 -7.58 12.21
CA VAL A 52 13.76 -8.89 12.82
C VAL A 52 14.04 -9.85 11.69
N GLU A 53 15.32 -10.15 11.43
CA GLU A 53 15.85 -11.20 10.53
C GLU A 53 14.78 -11.99 9.76
N LEU A 54 14.11 -11.35 8.80
CA LEU A 54 13.07 -11.87 7.91
C LEU A 54 12.19 -12.99 8.49
N THR A 55 11.66 -12.82 9.70
CA THR A 55 10.66 -13.75 10.24
C THR A 55 9.36 -13.55 9.46
N PRO A 56 8.83 -14.54 8.73
CA PRO A 56 7.58 -14.44 7.97
C PRO A 56 6.37 -14.52 8.92
N CYS A 57 6.22 -13.45 9.71
CA CYS A 57 5.18 -13.29 10.70
C CYS A 57 4.34 -12.07 10.33
N PHE A 58 3.07 -12.31 10.02
CA PHE A 58 2.14 -11.28 9.58
C PHE A 58 1.19 -10.92 10.70
N VAL A 59 0.96 -9.62 10.86
CA VAL A 59 -0.09 -9.11 11.74
C VAL A 59 -1.23 -8.66 10.88
N ILE A 60 -2.35 -9.37 10.97
CA ILE A 60 -3.56 -9.12 10.21
C ILE A 60 -4.55 -8.42 11.12
N LYS A 61 -5.08 -7.27 10.70
CA LYS A 61 -6.00 -6.44 11.48
C LYS A 61 -7.36 -6.29 10.79
N ASP A 62 -8.41 -6.25 11.60
CA ASP A 62 -9.75 -5.83 11.16
C ASP A 62 -9.74 -4.31 10.95
N PRO A 63 -9.98 -3.78 9.73
CA PRO A 63 -10.00 -2.34 9.50
C PRO A 63 -11.14 -1.63 10.22
N ASN A 64 -12.15 -2.36 10.73
CA ASN A 64 -13.28 -1.81 11.47
C ASN A 64 -13.10 -1.85 12.99
N HIS A 65 -12.19 -2.70 13.48
CA HIS A 65 -11.86 -2.90 14.89
C HIS A 65 -10.34 -3.09 15.03
N LEU A 66 -9.57 -2.01 14.97
CA LEU A 66 -8.10 -2.05 14.85
C LEU A 66 -7.39 -2.71 16.06
N GLU A 67 -8.11 -2.86 17.17
CA GLU A 67 -7.71 -3.62 18.36
C GLU A 67 -7.74 -5.15 18.13
N HIS A 68 -8.53 -5.64 17.19
CA HIS A 68 -8.55 -7.04 16.79
C HIS A 68 -7.41 -7.33 15.82
N GLU A 69 -6.54 -8.25 16.21
CA GLU A 69 -5.41 -8.69 15.40
C GLU A 69 -5.23 -10.21 15.49
N THR A 70 -4.86 -10.81 14.36
CA THR A 70 -4.41 -12.21 14.28
C THR A 70 -2.97 -12.23 13.81
N ILE A 71 -2.15 -13.07 14.44
CA ILE A 71 -0.75 -13.25 14.08
C ILE A 71 -0.63 -14.55 13.27
N LEU A 72 -0.22 -14.43 12.01
CA LEU A 72 0.06 -15.55 11.13
C LEU A 72 1.58 -15.72 11.02
N ASP A 73 2.14 -16.61 11.83
CA ASP A 73 3.56 -16.97 11.80
C ASP A 73 3.77 -18.23 10.95
N ILE A 74 4.35 -18.06 9.77
CA ILE A 74 4.70 -19.16 8.86
C ILE A 74 6.21 -19.39 8.80
N SER A 75 6.98 -18.93 9.79
CA SER A 75 8.45 -19.05 9.82
C SER A 75 8.93 -20.47 9.65
N ALA A 76 8.16 -21.38 10.22
CA ALA A 76 8.49 -22.78 10.20
C ALA A 76 8.34 -23.46 8.84
N VAL A 77 7.63 -22.87 7.86
CA VAL A 77 7.50 -23.44 6.50
C VAL A 77 8.48 -22.84 5.50
N VAL A 78 9.19 -21.78 5.89
CA VAL A 78 10.21 -21.14 5.04
C VAL A 78 11.54 -21.85 5.28
N PRO A 79 12.18 -22.41 4.24
CA PRO A 79 13.45 -23.10 4.41
C PRO A 79 14.56 -22.11 4.80
N GLU A 80 15.55 -22.55 5.58
CA GLU A 80 16.56 -21.67 6.19
C GLU A 80 17.33 -20.82 5.18
N ASN A 81 17.58 -21.35 3.97
CA ASN A 81 18.31 -20.68 2.89
C ASN A 81 17.43 -19.80 1.99
N TYR A 82 16.16 -19.58 2.34
CA TYR A 82 15.25 -18.72 1.59
C TYR A 82 14.76 -17.53 2.43
N ASN A 83 14.59 -16.42 1.75
CA ASN A 83 13.78 -15.28 2.17
C ASN A 83 12.37 -15.45 1.60
N ILE A 84 11.38 -14.99 2.36
CA ILE A 84 10.01 -14.88 1.88
C ILE A 84 9.77 -13.48 1.30
N TYR A 85 8.90 -13.39 0.31
CA TYR A 85 8.33 -12.14 -0.16
C TYR A 85 6.82 -12.33 -0.32
N VAL A 86 6.06 -11.67 0.56
CA VAL A 86 4.61 -11.80 0.58
C VAL A 86 3.94 -10.93 -0.46
N SER A 87 2.86 -11.48 -0.99
CA SER A 87 2.24 -10.96 -2.21
C SER A 87 0.78 -10.62 -1.98
N ALA A 88 -0.06 -11.62 -1.70
CA ALA A 88 -1.49 -11.39 -1.54
C ALA A 88 -2.16 -12.49 -0.70
N PHE A 89 -3.14 -12.07 0.10
CA PHE A 89 -4.19 -12.95 0.58
C PHE A 89 -5.34 -12.93 -0.41
N THR A 90 -5.88 -14.11 -0.66
CA THR A 90 -7.04 -14.38 -1.50
C THR A 90 -8.01 -15.26 -0.72
N GLU A 91 -9.23 -15.43 -1.22
CA GLU A 91 -10.20 -16.33 -0.60
C GLU A 91 -9.69 -17.79 -0.54
N GLU A 92 -8.80 -18.19 -1.47
CA GLU A 92 -8.18 -19.51 -1.50
C GLU A 92 -7.10 -19.69 -0.43
N GLY A 93 -6.48 -18.61 0.02
CA GLY A 93 -5.32 -18.65 0.90
C GLY A 93 -4.28 -17.57 0.63
N LEU A 94 -3.07 -17.83 1.13
CA LEU A 94 -1.92 -16.94 1.05
C LEU A 94 -0.99 -17.33 -0.10
N TYR A 95 -0.72 -16.36 -0.98
CA TYR A 95 0.28 -16.47 -2.03
C TYR A 95 1.51 -15.64 -1.67
N PHE A 96 2.67 -16.25 -1.86
CA PHE A 96 3.99 -15.64 -1.62
C PHE A 96 5.02 -16.28 -2.54
N TYR A 97 6.19 -15.69 -2.64
CA TYR A 97 7.31 -16.37 -3.29
C TYR A 97 8.53 -16.43 -2.36
N LEU A 98 9.32 -17.48 -2.56
CA LEU A 98 10.59 -17.69 -1.89
C LEU A 98 11.73 -17.27 -2.81
N TRP A 99 12.74 -16.65 -2.22
CA TRP A 99 13.95 -16.19 -2.90
C TRP A 99 15.18 -16.67 -2.14
N GLN A 100 16.19 -17.20 -2.81
CA GLN A 100 17.39 -17.69 -2.12
C GLN A 100 18.14 -16.55 -1.41
N LYS A 101 18.64 -16.82 -0.20
CA LYS A 101 19.46 -15.89 0.58
C LYS A 101 20.85 -15.70 -0.01
N ASP A 102 21.40 -16.77 -0.57
CA ASP A 102 22.69 -16.73 -1.23
C ASP A 102 22.57 -16.08 -2.62
N ASP A 103 23.66 -15.46 -3.03
CA ASP A 103 23.82 -14.78 -4.30
C ASP A 103 24.22 -15.75 -5.44
N SER A 104 24.19 -17.07 -5.21
CA SER A 104 24.47 -18.07 -6.23
C SER A 104 23.41 -18.08 -7.34
N LEU A 105 23.87 -18.37 -8.56
CA LEU A 105 23.02 -18.49 -9.76
C LEU A 105 22.70 -19.96 -10.03
N PRO A 106 21.50 -20.29 -10.55
CA PRO A 106 20.40 -19.39 -10.96
C PRO A 106 19.51 -18.94 -9.78
N ARG A 107 19.05 -17.68 -9.83
CA ARG A 107 18.17 -17.09 -8.80
C ARG A 107 16.72 -17.06 -9.26
N THR A 108 16.08 -18.21 -9.32
CA THR A 108 14.68 -18.28 -9.74
C THR A 108 13.74 -18.26 -8.54
N PRO A 109 12.69 -17.42 -8.54
CA PRO A 109 11.74 -17.37 -7.44
C PRO A 109 10.86 -18.63 -7.42
N ARG A 110 10.53 -19.12 -6.23
CA ARG A 110 9.59 -20.26 -6.06
C ARG A 110 8.26 -19.72 -5.58
N ILE A 111 7.22 -19.79 -6.40
CA ILE A 111 5.89 -19.29 -6.05
C ILE A 111 5.18 -20.35 -5.21
N MET A 112 4.72 -19.96 -4.03
CA MET A 112 4.08 -20.82 -3.05
C MET A 112 2.62 -20.41 -2.86
N ARG A 113 1.77 -21.43 -2.67
CA ARG A 113 0.37 -21.29 -2.30
C ARG A 113 0.13 -22.03 -0.98
N LEU A 114 -0.25 -21.29 0.06
CA LEU A 114 -0.72 -21.85 1.32
C LEU A 114 -2.24 -21.75 1.39
N THR A 115 -2.94 -22.88 1.42
CA THR A 115 -4.37 -22.98 1.60
C THR A 115 -4.71 -23.53 3.00
N GLU A 116 -5.99 -23.62 3.35
CA GLU A 116 -6.44 -24.27 4.58
C GLU A 116 -6.09 -25.77 4.66
N ASP A 117 -5.82 -26.39 3.50
CA ASP A 117 -5.58 -27.82 3.36
C ASP A 117 -4.09 -28.13 3.20
N ASP A 118 -3.40 -27.38 2.33
CA ASP A 118 -2.06 -27.70 1.84
C ASP A 118 -1.12 -26.49 1.69
N LEU A 119 0.17 -26.80 1.56
CA LEU A 119 1.20 -25.87 1.09
C LEU A 119 1.79 -26.46 -0.19
N LEU A 120 1.66 -25.74 -1.30
CA LEU A 120 2.09 -26.18 -2.61
C LEU A 120 3.03 -25.17 -3.24
N GLU A 121 4.03 -25.66 -3.96
CA GLU A 121 4.78 -24.86 -4.92
C GLU A 121 4.09 -24.93 -6.29
N ILE A 122 3.93 -23.77 -6.93
CA ILE A 122 3.45 -23.68 -8.30
C ILE A 122 4.63 -24.02 -9.23
N PRO A 123 4.54 -25.04 -10.10
CA PRO A 123 5.67 -25.50 -10.89
C PRO A 123 5.94 -24.54 -12.06
N VAL A 124 6.86 -23.60 -11.90
CA VAL A 124 7.23 -22.63 -12.95
C VAL A 124 8.53 -23.04 -13.65
N VAL A 125 8.51 -23.07 -14.97
CA VAL A 125 9.68 -23.34 -15.81
C VAL A 125 10.29 -22.01 -16.23
N TRP A 126 11.18 -21.48 -15.40
CA TRP A 126 11.77 -20.16 -15.62
C TRP A 126 12.73 -20.15 -16.82
N PRO A 127 12.64 -19.16 -17.73
CA PRO A 127 13.61 -19.01 -18.80
C PRO A 127 14.98 -18.56 -18.24
N ASP A 128 16.06 -18.97 -18.89
CA ASP A 128 17.43 -18.61 -18.46
C ASP A 128 17.64 -17.10 -18.33
N SER A 129 16.90 -16.30 -19.11
CA SER A 129 16.93 -14.83 -19.10
C SER A 129 16.56 -14.22 -17.74
N VAL A 130 15.74 -14.88 -16.92
CA VAL A 130 15.34 -14.35 -15.60
C VAL A 130 16.33 -14.70 -14.49
N SER A 131 17.24 -15.65 -14.72
CA SER A 131 18.13 -16.17 -13.68
C SER A 131 19.03 -15.12 -13.03
N HIS A 132 19.31 -14.03 -13.75
CA HIS A 132 20.12 -12.90 -13.30
C HIS A 132 19.30 -11.70 -12.81
N LEU A 133 17.97 -11.76 -12.91
CA LEU A 133 17.08 -10.66 -12.54
C LEU A 133 16.62 -10.81 -11.09
N ARG A 134 16.46 -9.70 -10.37
CA ARG A 134 15.87 -9.68 -9.03
C ARG A 134 14.34 -9.65 -9.12
N SER A 135 13.68 -10.60 -8.47
CA SER A 135 12.20 -10.58 -8.39
C SER A 135 11.69 -9.43 -7.52
N GLY A 136 10.60 -8.80 -7.96
CA GLY A 136 9.89 -7.73 -7.28
C GLY A 136 8.51 -8.17 -6.81
N LYS A 137 7.47 -7.39 -7.09
CA LYS A 137 6.12 -7.65 -6.59
C LYS A 137 5.41 -8.72 -7.41
N LEU A 138 4.74 -9.64 -6.70
CA LEU A 138 3.83 -10.64 -7.27
C LEU A 138 2.39 -10.14 -7.13
N TYR A 139 1.64 -10.23 -8.22
CA TYR A 139 0.24 -9.87 -8.34
C TYR A 139 -0.56 -11.12 -8.67
N VAL A 140 -1.64 -11.34 -7.93
CA VAL A 140 -2.41 -12.58 -8.00
C VAL A 140 -3.76 -12.33 -8.66
N TYR A 141 -4.03 -13.09 -9.73
CA TYR A 141 -5.32 -13.14 -10.44
C TYR A 141 -5.93 -14.54 -10.29
N PRO A 142 -7.21 -14.72 -10.68
CA PRO A 142 -7.87 -16.01 -10.61
C PRO A 142 -7.18 -17.10 -11.47
N ASP A 143 -6.70 -16.73 -12.66
CA ASP A 143 -6.19 -17.65 -13.68
C ASP A 143 -4.67 -17.56 -13.89
N LYS A 144 -4.01 -16.54 -13.32
CA LYS A 144 -2.58 -16.27 -13.52
C LYS A 144 -1.96 -15.46 -12.38
N PHE A 145 -0.66 -15.26 -12.51
CA PHE A 145 0.12 -14.32 -11.72
C PHE A 145 0.84 -13.34 -12.66
N TYR A 146 1.06 -12.13 -12.18
CA TYR A 146 2.10 -11.25 -12.74
C TYR A 146 3.23 -11.11 -11.73
N LEU A 147 4.47 -11.29 -12.18
CA LEU A 147 5.66 -11.05 -11.35
C LEU A 147 6.56 -10.04 -12.04
N THR A 148 6.92 -8.98 -11.32
CA THR A 148 7.89 -7.98 -11.81
C THR A 148 9.32 -8.46 -11.58
N PHE A 149 10.22 -8.14 -12.48
CA PHE A 149 11.66 -8.42 -12.37
C PHE A 149 12.48 -7.15 -12.59
N SER A 150 13.61 -7.04 -11.90
CA SER A 150 14.57 -5.95 -12.01
C SER A 150 15.92 -6.47 -12.49
N PRO A 151 16.51 -5.88 -13.54
CA PRO A 151 17.92 -6.13 -13.90
C PRO A 151 18.93 -5.45 -12.94
N GLY A 152 18.48 -4.77 -11.88
CA GLY A 152 19.32 -4.05 -10.93
C GLY A 152 19.12 -2.53 -11.01
N TYR A 153 20.18 -1.76 -10.79
CA TYR A 153 20.12 -0.28 -10.80
C TYR A 153 19.80 0.33 -12.18
N GLY A 154 19.80 -0.47 -13.26
CA GLY A 154 19.50 -0.03 -14.62
C GLY A 154 18.10 -0.45 -15.05
N LEU A 155 17.13 0.44 -14.92
CA LEU A 155 15.79 0.32 -15.52
C LEU A 155 15.89 0.10 -17.06
N PRO A 156 14.95 -0.60 -17.73
CA PRO A 156 13.60 -0.94 -17.29
C PRO A 156 13.43 -2.28 -16.57
N HIS A 157 12.38 -2.33 -15.76
CA HIS A 157 11.86 -3.55 -15.17
C HIS A 157 11.02 -4.33 -16.18
N LYS A 158 10.87 -5.61 -15.90
CA LYS A 158 10.09 -6.54 -16.72
C LYS A 158 8.88 -7.06 -15.97
N VAL A 159 7.84 -7.48 -16.67
CA VAL A 159 6.65 -8.15 -16.14
C VAL A 159 6.47 -9.47 -16.85
N TYR A 160 6.36 -10.54 -16.07
CA TYR A 160 6.09 -11.88 -16.56
C TYR A 160 4.71 -12.34 -16.12
N SER A 161 3.94 -12.88 -17.05
CA SER A 161 2.68 -13.60 -16.83
C SER A 161 2.97 -15.07 -16.57
N ILE A 162 2.44 -15.63 -15.49
CA ILE A 162 2.63 -17.04 -15.11
C ILE A 162 1.25 -17.68 -14.95
N PRO A 163 0.94 -18.80 -15.64
CA PRO A 163 -0.33 -19.50 -15.43
C PRO A 163 -0.50 -19.96 -13.97
N LYS A 164 -1.72 -19.96 -13.45
CA LYS A 164 -1.99 -20.33 -12.05
C LYS A 164 -1.51 -21.73 -11.68
N GLU A 165 -1.66 -22.67 -12.62
CA GLU A 165 -1.27 -24.07 -12.49
C GLU A 165 0.23 -24.32 -12.73
N GLY A 166 0.99 -23.27 -13.05
CA GLY A 166 2.40 -23.36 -13.43
C GLY A 166 2.62 -23.53 -14.94
N GLY A 167 3.87 -23.76 -15.32
CA GLY A 167 4.33 -23.83 -16.71
C GLY A 167 5.34 -22.72 -17.06
N GLU A 168 5.47 -22.45 -18.35
CA GLU A 168 6.40 -21.44 -18.86
C GLU A 168 5.81 -20.03 -18.69
N PRO A 169 6.55 -19.10 -18.06
CA PRO A 169 6.12 -17.73 -17.93
C PRO A 169 6.33 -16.97 -19.26
N LYS A 170 5.43 -16.06 -19.58
CA LYS A 170 5.50 -15.19 -20.76
C LYS A 170 5.93 -13.79 -20.33
N GLU A 171 7.00 -13.25 -20.89
CA GLU A 171 7.31 -11.82 -20.77
C GLU A 171 6.22 -11.04 -21.51
N ILE A 172 5.51 -10.15 -20.81
CA ILE A 172 4.43 -9.34 -21.39
C ILE A 172 4.80 -7.87 -21.49
N TYR A 173 5.82 -7.43 -20.77
CA TYR A 173 6.24 -6.03 -20.73
C TYR A 173 7.69 -5.90 -20.25
N ASP A 174 8.46 -5.04 -20.90
CA ASP A 174 9.89 -4.85 -20.64
C ASP A 174 10.30 -3.39 -20.51
N ASP A 175 9.34 -2.44 -20.49
CA ASP A 175 9.57 -1.00 -20.36
C ASP A 175 8.93 -0.42 -19.07
N LEU A 176 9.02 -1.15 -17.95
CA LEU A 176 8.45 -0.72 -16.68
C LEU A 176 9.39 0.20 -15.90
N SER A 177 8.93 1.41 -15.62
CA SER A 177 9.51 2.31 -14.63
C SER A 177 8.90 2.09 -13.26
N MET A 178 9.75 1.75 -12.29
CA MET A 178 9.43 1.80 -10.86
C MET A 178 10.25 2.91 -10.16
N ARG A 179 10.42 4.06 -10.83
CA ARG A 179 11.22 5.18 -10.29
C ARG A 179 10.71 5.61 -8.92
N SER A 180 11.51 5.34 -7.89
CA SER A 180 11.38 5.93 -6.56
C SER A 180 11.77 7.43 -6.60
N PHE A 181 11.17 8.25 -5.74
CA PHE A 181 11.65 9.60 -5.47
C PHE A 181 12.31 9.64 -4.07
N GLY A 182 13.59 10.05 -4.00
CA GLY A 182 14.35 10.10 -2.73
C GLY A 182 15.11 8.81 -2.41
N ASP A 183 15.51 8.64 -1.14
CA ASP A 183 16.19 7.41 -0.68
C ASP A 183 15.24 6.20 -0.79
N ASP A 184 15.74 5.09 -1.38
CA ASP A 184 15.04 3.81 -1.63
C ASP A 184 14.33 3.21 -0.39
N ILE A 185 14.66 3.70 0.80
CA ILE A 185 14.14 3.23 2.09
C ILE A 185 12.84 3.94 2.49
N SER A 186 12.48 5.05 1.82
CA SER A 186 11.52 6.02 2.36
C SER A 186 10.25 6.26 1.55
N GLN A 187 10.20 5.96 0.24
CA GLN A 187 8.99 6.19 -0.57
C GLN A 187 8.78 5.09 -1.61
N LYS A 188 7.54 4.57 -1.70
CA LYS A 188 7.13 3.56 -2.67
C LYS A 188 6.36 4.22 -3.82
N ASP A 189 7.09 4.63 -4.84
CA ASP A 189 6.52 5.26 -6.04
C ASP A 189 6.55 4.36 -7.26
N GLY A 190 5.52 4.49 -8.11
CA GLY A 190 5.50 3.85 -9.43
C GLY A 190 5.34 2.33 -9.41
N ALA A 191 4.99 1.73 -8.28
CA ALA A 191 4.64 0.32 -8.23
C ALA A 191 3.38 0.06 -9.09
N PRO A 192 3.38 -0.99 -9.95
CA PRO A 192 2.21 -1.30 -10.76
C PRO A 192 0.95 -1.55 -9.92
N LEU A 193 -0.20 -1.21 -10.48
CA LEU A 193 -1.51 -1.40 -9.85
C LEU A 193 -2.27 -2.54 -10.51
N GLN A 194 -2.88 -3.43 -9.74
CA GLN A 194 -3.80 -4.42 -10.32
C GLN A 194 -5.03 -3.70 -10.90
N TYR A 195 -5.39 -4.03 -12.14
CA TYR A 195 -6.56 -3.50 -12.82
C TYR A 195 -7.14 -4.51 -13.81
N LYS A 196 -8.44 -4.82 -13.71
CA LYS A 196 -9.10 -5.80 -14.58
C LYS A 196 -8.33 -7.14 -14.62
N ASP A 197 -7.82 -7.54 -15.78
CA ASP A 197 -7.04 -8.73 -16.08
C ASP A 197 -5.53 -8.44 -16.29
N GLY A 198 -5.09 -7.22 -15.96
CA GLY A 198 -3.74 -6.71 -16.22
C GLY A 198 -3.24 -5.74 -15.14
N LEU A 199 -2.18 -5.00 -15.44
CA LEU A 199 -1.57 -4.02 -14.56
C LEU A 199 -1.62 -2.62 -15.18
N ILE A 200 -1.78 -1.60 -14.34
CA ILE A 200 -1.43 -0.22 -14.70
C ILE A 200 0.02 0.01 -14.32
N CYS A 201 0.83 0.38 -15.30
CA CYS A 201 2.28 0.57 -15.22
C CYS A 201 2.66 1.99 -15.65
N ILE A 202 3.87 2.42 -15.28
CA ILE A 202 4.49 3.63 -15.86
C ILE A 202 5.51 3.16 -16.90
N ARG A 203 5.36 3.65 -18.12
CA ARG A 203 6.34 3.45 -19.19
C ARG A 203 7.59 4.28 -18.94
N GLN A 204 8.78 3.69 -19.00
CA GLN A 204 9.98 4.42 -18.61
C GLN A 204 10.40 5.49 -19.61
N ASP A 205 10.33 5.18 -20.90
CA ASP A 205 10.87 6.02 -21.95
C ASP A 205 10.20 7.40 -22.02
N ASP A 206 8.88 7.46 -21.78
CA ASP A 206 8.10 8.69 -21.91
C ASP A 206 7.16 9.01 -20.73
N SER A 207 7.22 8.21 -19.65
CA SER A 207 6.42 8.42 -18.44
C SER A 207 4.91 8.45 -18.68
N VAL A 208 4.42 7.64 -19.63
CA VAL A 208 2.98 7.43 -19.85
C VAL A 208 2.46 6.33 -18.92
N LEU A 209 1.28 6.54 -18.33
CA LEU A 209 0.54 5.46 -17.67
C LEU A 209 -0.06 4.56 -18.73
N VAL A 210 0.23 3.27 -18.64
CA VAL A 210 -0.19 2.26 -19.60
C VAL A 210 -0.90 1.13 -18.86
N PHE A 211 -1.94 0.58 -19.47
CA PHE A 211 -2.54 -0.69 -19.08
C PHE A 211 -1.85 -1.81 -19.86
N VAL A 212 -1.41 -2.85 -19.16
CA VAL A 212 -0.67 -3.98 -19.74
C VAL A 212 -1.33 -5.28 -19.30
N ASN A 213 -1.64 -6.15 -20.25
CA ASN A 213 -2.10 -7.52 -19.99
C ASN A 213 -1.40 -8.51 -20.94
N ASP A 214 -1.92 -9.73 -21.08
CA ASP A 214 -1.32 -10.75 -21.96
C ASP A 214 -1.52 -10.48 -23.45
N GLU A 215 -2.47 -9.59 -23.80
CA GLU A 215 -2.83 -9.21 -25.17
C GLU A 215 -1.96 -8.06 -25.69
N GLY A 216 -1.52 -7.17 -24.79
CA GLY A 216 -0.59 -6.10 -25.12
C GLY A 216 -0.67 -4.91 -24.17
N GLU A 217 -0.29 -3.76 -24.70
CA GLU A 217 -0.25 -2.48 -24.00
C GLU A 217 -1.30 -1.52 -24.58
N GLU A 218 -2.01 -0.82 -23.71
CA GLU A 218 -2.91 0.28 -24.05
C GLU A 218 -2.52 1.55 -23.26
N PRO A 219 -2.19 2.67 -23.92
CA PRO A 219 -1.88 3.91 -23.21
C PRO A 219 -3.13 4.50 -22.57
N LEU A 220 -3.01 4.94 -21.31
CA LEU A 220 -4.07 5.62 -20.58
C LEU A 220 -3.92 7.13 -20.71
N PHE A 221 -2.86 7.70 -20.12
CA PHE A 221 -2.56 9.14 -20.18
C PHE A 221 -1.11 9.45 -19.77
N PRO A 222 -0.54 10.59 -20.19
CA PRO A 222 0.77 11.02 -19.70
C PRO A 222 0.74 11.31 -18.19
N LEU A 223 1.68 10.76 -17.41
CA LEU A 223 1.67 10.88 -15.94
C LEU A 223 1.80 12.33 -15.46
N LEU A 224 2.36 13.23 -16.27
CA LEU A 224 2.48 14.65 -15.95
C LEU A 224 1.11 15.35 -16.02
N VAL A 225 0.33 15.24 -14.94
CA VAL A 225 -0.95 15.93 -14.79
C VAL A 225 -0.75 17.18 -13.94
N GLY A 226 -0.72 18.35 -14.60
CA GLY A 226 -0.29 19.59 -13.95
C GLY A 226 1.19 19.50 -13.58
N THR A 227 1.50 19.50 -12.28
CA THR A 227 2.86 19.25 -11.77
C THR A 227 3.01 17.87 -11.11
N ALA A 228 1.92 17.13 -10.94
CA ALA A 228 1.94 15.77 -10.37
C ALA A 228 2.56 14.80 -11.36
N ASN A 229 3.53 14.03 -10.90
CA ASN A 229 4.32 13.13 -11.73
C ASN A 229 4.67 11.81 -11.02
N LEU A 230 4.17 11.58 -9.80
CA LEU A 230 4.35 10.33 -9.07
C LEU A 230 3.01 9.61 -8.93
N LEU A 231 2.99 8.35 -9.38
CA LEU A 231 1.88 7.43 -9.15
C LEU A 231 1.95 6.88 -7.73
N LYS A 232 0.95 7.23 -6.90
CA LYS A 232 0.87 6.73 -5.52
C LYS A 232 0.02 5.48 -5.40
N GLY A 233 -1.09 5.41 -6.15
CA GLY A 233 -1.95 4.23 -6.16
C GLY A 233 -3.39 4.56 -6.48
N TRP A 234 -4.30 3.66 -6.13
CA TRP A 234 -5.73 3.87 -6.26
C TRP A 234 -6.24 4.89 -5.24
N TYR A 235 -7.05 5.84 -5.70
CA TYR A 235 -7.95 6.59 -4.82
C TYR A 235 -9.28 5.83 -4.69
N GLU A 236 -9.84 5.41 -5.84
CA GLU A 236 -10.95 4.48 -5.93
C GLU A 236 -10.64 3.44 -7.01
N GLU A 237 -10.53 2.18 -6.62
CA GLU A 237 -10.09 1.11 -7.52
C GLU A 237 -10.96 1.03 -8.78
N GLY A 238 -10.27 1.03 -9.92
CA GLY A 238 -10.88 0.96 -11.24
C GLY A 238 -11.58 2.24 -11.71
N LYS A 239 -11.57 3.32 -10.92
CA LYS A 239 -12.18 4.60 -11.29
C LYS A 239 -11.20 5.77 -11.27
N SER A 240 -10.40 5.90 -10.22
CA SER A 240 -9.55 7.06 -10.03
C SER A 240 -8.24 6.77 -9.32
N ILE A 241 -7.20 7.48 -9.73
CA ILE A 241 -5.81 7.31 -9.31
C ILE A 241 -5.38 8.53 -8.51
N LEU A 242 -4.60 8.30 -7.46
CA LEU A 242 -3.93 9.34 -6.69
C LEU A 242 -2.54 9.60 -7.25
N LEU A 243 -2.31 10.86 -7.64
CA LEU A 243 -1.00 11.35 -8.07
C LEU A 243 -0.47 12.39 -7.09
N TRP A 244 0.85 12.54 -7.06
CA TRP A 244 1.53 13.52 -6.21
C TRP A 244 2.71 14.21 -6.92
N SER A 245 3.04 15.42 -6.44
CA SER A 245 4.24 16.19 -6.76
C SER A 245 4.84 16.79 -5.51
N ARG A 246 6.16 16.94 -5.48
CA ARG A 246 6.87 17.66 -4.42
C ARG A 246 6.86 19.18 -4.62
N ASP A 247 6.96 19.66 -5.86
CA ASP A 247 7.19 21.07 -6.16
C ASP A 247 6.25 21.61 -7.27
N PRO A 248 5.18 22.36 -6.92
CA PRO A 248 4.69 22.57 -5.55
C PRO A 248 4.19 21.26 -4.95
N ASN A 249 4.12 21.20 -3.61
CA ASN A 249 3.60 20.04 -2.94
C ASN A 249 2.09 19.90 -3.23
N TYR A 250 1.75 18.86 -3.98
CA TYR A 250 0.50 18.81 -4.72
C TYR A 250 0.02 17.36 -4.84
N ALA A 251 -1.21 17.08 -4.40
CA ALA A 251 -1.86 15.79 -4.57
C ALA A 251 -3.16 15.97 -5.34
N VAL A 252 -3.36 15.15 -6.37
CA VAL A 252 -4.51 15.26 -7.28
C VAL A 252 -5.09 13.89 -7.54
N VAL A 253 -6.43 13.84 -7.64
CA VAL A 253 -7.17 12.64 -8.02
C VAL A 253 -7.61 12.79 -9.46
N VAL A 254 -7.26 11.81 -10.29
CA VAL A 254 -7.55 11.79 -11.73
C VAL A 254 -8.34 10.55 -12.10
N ASN A 255 -9.16 10.62 -13.15
CA ASN A 255 -9.75 9.41 -13.74
C ASN A 255 -8.73 8.68 -14.63
N LEU A 256 -9.15 7.55 -15.21
CA LEU A 256 -8.29 6.73 -16.09
C LEU A 256 -8.02 7.35 -17.47
N GLN A 257 -8.56 8.54 -17.74
CA GLN A 257 -8.27 9.35 -18.93
C GLN A 257 -7.30 10.51 -18.60
N GLY A 258 -6.84 10.61 -17.36
CA GLY A 258 -5.96 11.69 -16.89
C GLY A 258 -6.69 13.00 -16.60
N GLU A 259 -8.03 13.02 -16.63
CA GLU A 259 -8.81 14.20 -16.28
C GLU A 259 -8.82 14.38 -14.76
N VAL A 260 -8.50 15.59 -14.32
CA VAL A 260 -8.50 15.94 -12.90
C VAL A 260 -9.94 15.95 -12.38
N LEU A 261 -10.24 15.08 -11.42
CA LEU A 261 -11.53 15.06 -10.73
C LEU A 261 -11.57 16.13 -9.64
N PHE A 262 -10.51 16.20 -8.82
CA PHE A 262 -10.33 17.25 -7.81
C PHE A 262 -8.89 17.26 -7.27
N GLU A 263 -8.49 18.40 -6.71
CA GLU A 263 -7.25 18.53 -5.95
C GLU A 263 -7.51 18.01 -4.52
N LEU A 264 -6.77 16.98 -4.11
CA LEU A 264 -6.84 16.47 -2.74
C LEU A 264 -6.04 17.37 -1.79
N TYR A 265 -4.92 17.90 -2.27
CA TYR A 265 -4.06 18.79 -1.50
C TYR A 265 -3.21 19.69 -2.40
N ARG A 266 -2.94 20.91 -1.95
CA ARG A 266 -2.00 21.83 -2.60
C ARG A 266 -1.37 22.79 -1.59
N SER A 267 -0.04 22.92 -1.63
CA SER A 267 0.72 23.91 -0.88
C SER A 267 1.86 24.48 -1.71
N TRP A 268 1.96 25.80 -1.70
CA TRP A 268 2.97 26.58 -2.43
C TRP A 268 4.13 27.06 -1.56
N PHE A 269 3.97 27.00 -0.24
CA PHE A 269 4.89 27.62 0.73
C PHE A 269 5.52 26.62 1.68
N LEU A 270 4.99 25.40 1.73
CA LEU A 270 5.39 24.36 2.69
C LEU A 270 5.42 23.00 1.99
N SER A 271 6.56 22.34 2.07
CA SER A 271 6.70 20.91 1.76
C SER A 271 6.02 20.11 2.87
N SER A 272 5.16 19.16 2.52
CA SER A 272 4.67 18.14 3.44
C SER A 272 5.39 16.84 3.20
N SER A 273 5.39 16.02 4.23
CA SER A 273 5.58 14.58 4.12
C SER A 273 4.64 14.01 3.05
N CYS A 274 5.22 13.31 2.07
CA CYS A 274 4.44 12.49 1.16
C CYS A 274 3.89 11.27 1.89
N TRP A 275 2.76 10.72 1.40
CA TRP A 275 2.25 9.43 1.82
C TRP A 275 2.70 8.32 0.87
N ASP A 276 2.95 7.14 1.42
CA ASP A 276 2.97 5.89 0.68
C ASP A 276 1.61 5.24 0.78
N VAL A 277 1.06 4.76 -0.34
CA VAL A 277 -0.20 4.00 -0.36
C VAL A 277 0.13 2.52 -0.42
N HIS A 278 -0.37 1.76 0.54
CA HIS A 278 -0.13 0.33 0.65
C HIS A 278 -1.29 -0.50 0.09
N GLY A 279 -2.42 0.14 -0.20
CA GLY A 279 -3.58 -0.48 -0.81
C GLY A 279 -4.84 0.29 -0.46
N ASN A 280 -5.95 -0.16 -1.00
CA ASN A 280 -7.26 0.45 -0.80
C ASN A 280 -8.33 -0.63 -0.66
N ALA A 281 -9.46 -0.23 -0.10
CA ALA A 281 -10.71 -0.96 -0.08
C ALA A 281 -11.84 0.01 -0.40
N ASN A 282 -13.08 -0.49 -0.41
CA ASN A 282 -14.24 0.39 -0.55
C ASN A 282 -14.21 1.47 0.54
N ASN A 283 -14.15 2.73 0.11
CA ASN A 283 -14.10 3.93 0.95
C ASN A 283 -12.83 4.11 1.80
N GLY A 284 -11.78 3.29 1.63
CA GLY A 284 -10.61 3.31 2.50
C GLY A 284 -9.30 3.24 1.72
N ILE A 285 -8.31 4.05 2.13
CA ILE A 285 -6.94 3.99 1.61
C ILE A 285 -5.99 3.77 2.80
N LEU A 286 -5.18 2.72 2.73
CA LEU A 286 -4.14 2.44 3.73
C LEU A 286 -2.90 3.19 3.32
N PHE A 287 -2.41 4.05 4.21
CA PHE A 287 -1.23 4.85 3.94
C PHE A 287 -0.24 4.84 5.11
N THR A 288 1.01 5.19 4.80
CA THR A 288 2.04 5.57 5.78
C THR A 288 2.58 6.94 5.45
N GLU A 289 2.85 7.75 6.47
CA GLU A 289 3.53 9.02 6.28
C GLU A 289 5.04 8.78 6.11
N ALA A 290 5.60 9.10 4.93
CA ALA A 290 6.80 8.45 4.42
C ALA A 290 8.04 9.38 4.21
N SER A 291 7.89 10.71 4.18
CA SER A 291 9.03 11.61 3.83
C SER A 291 9.66 12.42 4.98
N LEU A 292 10.98 12.57 4.91
CA LEU A 292 11.87 13.33 5.81
C LEU A 292 12.41 14.66 5.25
N VAL A 293 11.92 15.16 4.11
CA VAL A 293 12.59 16.30 3.47
C VAL A 293 12.12 17.66 4.01
N ASP A 294 13.07 18.40 4.62
CA ASP A 294 13.03 19.80 5.10
C ASP A 294 12.25 20.07 6.41
N TYR A 295 12.89 19.74 7.55
CA TYR A 295 12.36 20.01 8.90
C TYR A 295 12.59 21.46 9.34
N ALA A 296 11.64 22.34 9.02
CA ALA A 296 11.26 23.43 9.90
C ALA A 296 9.81 23.18 10.34
N TYR A 297 9.65 22.56 11.50
CA TYR A 297 8.34 22.32 12.10
C TYR A 297 7.72 23.66 12.48
N PHE A 298 6.87 24.21 11.61
CA PHE A 298 6.05 25.36 11.93
C PHE A 298 4.58 24.92 11.94
N PRO A 299 3.84 25.18 13.03
CA PRO A 299 2.43 24.82 13.14
C PRO A 299 1.64 25.77 12.23
N GLY A 300 1.50 25.40 10.97
CA GLY A 300 0.92 26.29 9.98
C GLY A 300 0.45 25.55 8.74
N PHE A 301 -0.84 25.29 8.69
CA PHE A 301 -1.64 25.29 7.46
C PHE A 301 -1.45 24.14 6.46
N TYR A 302 -1.92 22.95 6.84
CA TYR A 302 -3.07 22.39 6.13
C TYR A 302 -4.28 23.22 6.56
N ALA A 303 -5.01 23.89 5.68
CA ALA A 303 -6.00 24.91 6.08
C ALA A 303 -7.19 24.39 6.96
N LEU A 304 -7.18 23.12 7.34
CA LEU A 304 -8.12 22.46 8.27
C LEU A 304 -7.42 21.60 9.35
N ASP A 305 -6.12 21.73 9.59
CA ASP A 305 -5.39 20.91 10.57
C ASP A 305 -5.85 21.14 12.03
N PHE A 306 -6.46 22.30 12.33
CA PHE A 306 -7.15 22.53 13.60
C PHE A 306 -8.34 21.58 13.84
N PHE A 307 -8.90 21.04 12.76
CA PHE A 307 -9.99 20.07 12.74
C PHE A 307 -9.51 18.64 12.50
N ARG A 308 -8.21 18.39 12.30
CA ARG A 308 -7.66 17.04 12.24
C ARG A 308 -7.67 16.45 13.64
N LYS A 309 -8.42 15.37 13.82
CA LYS A 309 -8.77 14.84 15.16
C LYS A 309 -7.87 13.73 15.65
N GLU A 310 -7.02 13.26 14.77
CA GLU A 310 -6.33 11.99 14.90
C GLU A 310 -4.85 12.22 14.68
N ARG A 311 -4.07 11.94 15.73
CA ARG A 311 -2.61 12.08 15.78
C ARG A 311 -1.95 10.87 15.13
N VAL A 312 -2.09 10.73 13.82
CA VAL A 312 -1.15 9.92 13.04
C VAL A 312 0.17 10.68 13.07
N ARG A 313 1.16 10.18 13.81
CA ARG A 313 2.48 10.80 13.88
C ARG A 313 3.27 10.41 12.63
N HIS A 314 4.38 11.10 12.39
CA HIS A 314 5.33 10.74 11.36
C HIS A 314 5.74 9.26 11.50
N PHE A 315 5.75 8.54 10.38
CA PHE A 315 5.93 7.08 10.28
C PHE A 315 4.83 6.21 10.88
N ASP A 316 3.77 6.79 11.43
CA ASP A 316 2.56 6.03 11.74
C ASP A 316 1.81 5.73 10.43
N SER A 317 1.03 4.66 10.46
CA SER A 317 0.11 4.32 9.39
C SER A 317 -1.30 4.79 9.73
N GLY A 318 -2.15 4.87 8.73
CA GLY A 318 -3.55 5.19 8.92
C GLY A 318 -4.44 4.72 7.78
N ILE A 319 -5.74 4.79 8.03
CA ILE A 319 -6.77 4.63 7.02
C ILE A 319 -7.34 6.01 6.70
N TYR A 320 -7.23 6.43 5.45
CA TYR A 320 -7.98 7.58 4.95
C TYR A 320 -9.36 7.11 4.49
N ASP A 321 -10.41 7.61 5.15
CA ASP A 321 -11.80 7.37 4.78
C ASP A 321 -12.19 8.37 3.67
N THR A 322 -12.33 7.87 2.44
CA THR A 322 -12.62 8.72 1.27
C THR A 322 -14.03 9.31 1.29
N ARG A 323 -14.97 8.74 2.05
CA ARG A 323 -16.34 9.25 2.19
C ARG A 323 -16.40 10.47 3.11
N THR A 324 -15.62 10.44 4.18
CA THR A 324 -15.67 11.46 5.24
C THR A 324 -14.47 12.41 5.23
N GLY A 325 -13.39 12.04 4.56
CA GLY A 325 -12.10 12.75 4.57
C GLY A 325 -11.31 12.58 5.88
N ASN A 326 -11.72 11.65 6.75
CA ASN A 326 -11.08 11.43 8.06
C ASN A 326 -9.87 10.49 7.95
N MET A 327 -9.00 10.54 8.97
CA MET A 327 -7.75 9.79 9.04
C MET A 327 -7.71 8.94 10.30
N ILE A 328 -8.10 7.67 10.20
CA ILE A 328 -8.15 6.76 11.33
C ILE A 328 -6.73 6.25 11.63
N PRO A 329 -6.14 6.52 12.81
CA PRO A 329 -4.79 6.08 13.14
C PRO A 329 -4.69 4.57 13.27
N LEU A 330 -3.64 4.02 12.66
CA LEU A 330 -3.29 2.62 12.77
C LEU A 330 -1.99 2.50 13.58
N TYR A 331 -2.12 2.10 14.84
CA TYR A 331 -0.98 1.91 15.73
C TYR A 331 -0.41 0.49 15.59
N TRP A 332 0.79 0.41 15.05
CA TRP A 332 1.57 -0.81 14.98
C TRP A 332 2.35 -1.03 16.28
N LYS A 333 2.34 -2.26 16.80
CA LYS A 333 3.22 -2.67 17.91
C LYS A 333 4.58 -3.11 17.34
N ASN A 334 5.68 -2.99 18.09
CA ASN A 334 6.94 -3.72 17.82
C ASN A 334 7.55 -3.58 16.40
N GLN A 335 7.74 -2.36 15.87
CA GLN A 335 8.35 -2.11 14.55
C GLN A 335 7.64 -2.82 13.37
N ILE A 336 6.32 -2.97 13.40
CA ILE A 336 5.56 -3.48 12.25
C ILE A 336 5.30 -2.33 11.26
N GLY A 337 5.52 -2.58 9.97
CA GLY A 337 5.13 -1.69 8.87
C GLY A 337 4.00 -2.29 8.03
N PRO A 338 3.11 -1.46 7.43
CA PRO A 338 2.07 -1.96 6.55
C PRO A 338 2.67 -2.53 5.25
N VAL A 339 2.14 -3.67 4.84
CA VAL A 339 2.52 -4.33 3.58
C VAL A 339 1.46 -4.04 2.54
N CYS A 340 0.21 -4.38 2.84
CA CYS A 340 -0.91 -4.15 1.93
C CYS A 340 -2.27 -4.12 2.64
N TRP A 341 -3.27 -3.59 1.91
CA TRP A 341 -4.68 -3.82 2.21
C TRP A 341 -5.17 -5.01 1.37
N SER A 342 -5.46 -6.13 2.04
CA SER A 342 -6.00 -7.34 1.41
C SER A 342 -7.48 -7.19 1.11
N LYS A 343 -7.92 -7.75 -0.02
CA LYS A 343 -9.35 -7.82 -0.40
C LYS A 343 -10.13 -8.87 0.39
N VAL A 344 -9.44 -9.75 1.12
CA VAL A 344 -10.06 -10.76 1.99
C VAL A 344 -10.45 -10.13 3.32
N ASP A 345 -11.74 -10.19 3.66
CA ASP A 345 -12.25 -9.70 4.94
C ASP A 345 -11.56 -10.37 6.13
N TYR A 346 -11.41 -9.64 7.22
CA TYR A 346 -10.83 -10.18 8.45
C TYR A 346 -11.68 -11.33 9.02
N ASN A 347 -11.13 -12.54 8.99
CA ASN A 347 -11.74 -13.74 9.55
C ASN A 347 -10.70 -14.54 10.36
N PRO A 348 -10.72 -14.48 11.71
CA PRO A 348 -9.71 -15.14 12.54
C PRO A 348 -9.72 -16.66 12.36
N ASP A 349 -10.89 -17.29 12.16
CA ASP A 349 -10.98 -18.74 11.98
C ASP A 349 -10.32 -19.19 10.68
N PHE A 350 -10.43 -18.40 9.61
CA PHE A 350 -9.73 -18.65 8.33
C PHE A 350 -8.21 -18.59 8.52
N PHE A 351 -7.71 -17.56 9.19
CA PHE A 351 -6.27 -17.41 9.44
C PHE A 351 -5.71 -18.51 10.36
N GLU A 352 -6.47 -18.94 11.37
CA GLU A 352 -6.10 -20.08 12.23
C GLU A 352 -6.05 -21.40 11.44
N ARG A 353 -6.98 -21.62 10.50
CA ARG A 353 -6.94 -22.80 9.61
C ARG A 353 -5.73 -22.76 8.67
N LEU A 354 -5.38 -21.60 8.10
CA LEU A 354 -4.14 -21.45 7.32
C LEU A 354 -2.89 -21.74 8.17
N LEU A 355 -2.84 -21.24 9.40
CA LEU A 355 -1.73 -21.50 10.33
C LEU A 355 -1.62 -22.98 10.68
N ALA A 356 -2.74 -23.65 10.90
CA ALA A 356 -2.79 -25.10 11.14
C ALA A 356 -2.27 -25.87 9.92
N SER A 357 -2.66 -25.47 8.70
CA SER A 357 -2.14 -26.03 7.46
C SER A 357 -0.63 -25.88 7.33
N ALA A 358 -0.11 -24.68 7.56
CA ALA A 358 1.33 -24.40 7.56
C ALA A 358 2.09 -25.33 8.53
N LYS A 359 1.58 -25.48 9.75
CA LYS A 359 2.16 -26.37 10.78
C LYS A 359 2.14 -27.85 10.38
N ARG A 360 1.07 -28.33 9.73
CA ARG A 360 0.98 -29.72 9.23
C ARG A 360 2.01 -29.97 8.12
N ASN A 361 2.13 -29.03 7.18
CA ASN A 361 3.05 -29.16 6.05
C ASN A 361 4.52 -29.00 6.45
N ARG A 362 4.83 -28.31 7.56
CA ARG A 362 6.17 -28.38 8.19
C ARG A 362 6.54 -29.81 8.60
N ALA A 363 5.61 -30.53 9.22
CA ALA A 363 5.88 -31.85 9.77
C ALA A 363 6.06 -32.93 8.69
N ALA A 364 5.54 -32.67 7.49
CA ALA A 364 5.78 -33.48 6.29
C ALA A 364 6.94 -32.85 5.51
N SER A 365 8.17 -33.35 5.66
CA SER A 365 9.42 -32.84 5.03
C SER A 365 9.45 -32.80 3.48
N ASN A 366 8.31 -32.74 2.79
CA ASN A 366 8.17 -33.09 1.38
C ASN A 366 8.34 -31.94 0.38
N VAL A 367 8.51 -30.68 0.82
CA VAL A 367 8.42 -29.54 -0.11
C VAL A 367 9.78 -29.05 -0.66
N VAL A 368 10.91 -29.63 -0.24
CA VAL A 368 12.23 -29.10 -0.69
C VAL A 368 13.27 -30.15 -1.11
N ASP A 369 13.16 -31.42 -0.73
CA ASP A 369 14.19 -32.43 -1.03
C ASP A 369 13.82 -33.36 -2.21
N LYS A 370 13.46 -32.80 -3.36
CA LYS A 370 13.60 -33.52 -4.62
C LYS A 370 14.56 -32.74 -5.52
N GLN A 371 15.83 -33.14 -5.38
CA GLN A 371 16.95 -32.80 -6.26
C GLN A 371 16.65 -33.11 -7.72
#